data_AF-A0A9E4GNP5-F1
#
_entry.id   AF-A0A9E4GNP5-F1
#
_cell.length_a   1.000
_cell.length_b   1.000
_cell.length_c   1.000
_cell.angle_alpha   90.00
_cell.angle_beta   90.00
_cell.angle_gamma   90.00
#
_symmetry.space_group_name_H-M   'P 1'
#
loop_
_entity.id
_entity.type
_entity.pdbx_description
1 polymer ?
#
loop_
_entity_poly.entity_id
_entity_poly.type
_entity_poly.pdbx_seq_one_letter_code
_entity_poly.pdbx_strand_id
1 'polypeptide(L)'
;MRPAVEGRAPASQGGSFFRRHLPVWLREMPRYGPFRPARPDPHFRLLDPDQLEHVLQGVPEVVRQEIHEDVDYLEYEVLRLFRERDHRAKMQQNRYRRQQINFLLLAILSTLVGSLQLIALSTQPQQMPVFAFIETVISLLTAFLAAVGGREPPQEQWLLNRRRAEELRREYFRFLTRVPPYDEIGGYQRRMLLAQRAAEINRGLQPRDAATGATT
;
A
#
# COMPACT_ATOMS: atom_id res chain seq x y z
N MET A 1 -22.26 22.44 18.84
CA MET A 1 -20.92 21.85 18.59
C MET A 1 -21.07 20.70 17.61
N ARG A 2 -20.60 20.84 16.37
CA ARG A 2 -20.48 19.71 15.45
C ARG A 2 -19.28 18.87 15.93
N PRO A 3 -19.41 17.53 16.09
CA PRO A 3 -18.23 16.72 16.35
C PRO A 3 -17.22 16.98 15.23
N ALA A 4 -15.96 17.19 15.60
CA ALA A 4 -14.88 17.25 14.63
C ALA A 4 -15.01 15.99 13.76
N VAL A 5 -15.13 16.17 12.45
CA VAL A 5 -15.03 15.06 11.51
C VAL A 5 -13.60 14.55 11.67
N GLU A 6 -13.41 13.56 12.56
CA GLU A 6 -12.18 12.79 12.65
C GLU A 6 -11.82 12.43 11.23
N GLY A 7 -10.70 12.97 10.74
CA GLY A 7 -10.27 12.78 9.36
C GLY A 7 -10.26 11.29 9.08
N ARG A 8 -11.26 10.83 8.32
CA ARG A 8 -11.43 9.40 8.05
C ARG A 8 -10.17 8.96 7.32
N ALA A 9 -9.39 8.11 7.99
CA ALA A 9 -8.21 7.52 7.38
C ALA A 9 -8.60 6.90 6.03
N PRO A 10 -7.77 7.04 4.98
CA PRO A 10 -8.11 6.53 3.67
C PRO A 10 -8.52 5.06 3.76
N ALA A 11 -9.69 4.72 3.20
CA ALA A 11 -10.23 3.37 3.19
C ALA A 11 -9.18 2.43 2.59
N SER A 12 -8.70 1.52 3.42
CA SER A 12 -7.61 0.63 3.03
C SER A 12 -7.75 -0.69 3.80
N GLN A 13 -7.37 -1.80 3.18
CA GLN A 13 -7.41 -3.16 3.77
C GLN A 13 -6.51 -3.41 5.01
N GLY A 14 -5.93 -2.37 5.59
CA GLY A 14 -5.00 -2.49 6.72
C GLY A 14 -5.78 -2.69 8.02
N GLY A 15 -6.16 -3.93 8.31
CA GLY A 15 -6.89 -4.27 9.55
C GLY A 15 -6.10 -3.81 10.78
N SER A 16 -6.68 -2.91 11.58
CA SER A 16 -5.96 -2.25 12.68
C SER A 16 -6.87 -1.94 13.86
N PHE A 17 -7.84 -2.79 14.18
CA PHE A 17 -8.76 -2.49 15.29
C PHE A 17 -8.01 -2.34 16.62
N PHE A 18 -7.06 -3.23 16.94
CA PHE A 18 -6.29 -3.16 18.19
C PHE A 18 -5.25 -2.02 18.23
N ARG A 19 -4.61 -1.71 17.10
CA ARG A 19 -3.58 -0.65 17.08
C ARG A 19 -4.17 0.77 17.08
N ARG A 20 -5.49 0.93 16.96
CA ARG A 20 -6.16 2.25 17.06
C ARG A 20 -5.94 2.94 18.40
N HIS A 21 -5.63 2.19 19.47
CA HIS A 21 -5.36 2.77 20.79
C HIS A 21 -3.87 3.04 21.04
N LEU A 22 -2.98 2.55 20.18
CA LEU A 22 -1.55 2.78 20.35
C LEU A 22 -1.16 4.21 19.93
N PRO A 23 -0.05 4.75 20.44
CA PRO A 23 0.52 6.01 19.94
C PRO A 23 0.84 5.93 18.44
N VAL A 24 0.76 7.05 17.73
CA VAL A 24 0.93 7.12 16.26
C VAL A 24 2.20 6.41 15.79
N TRP A 25 3.33 6.67 16.43
CA TRP A 25 4.62 6.06 16.08
C TRP A 25 4.59 4.52 16.18
N LEU A 26 3.84 3.95 17.13
CA LEU A 26 3.75 2.51 17.33
C LEU A 26 2.72 1.87 16.37
N ARG A 27 1.75 2.63 15.86
CA ARG A 27 0.82 2.16 14.82
C ARG A 27 1.55 1.81 13.53
N GLU A 28 2.57 2.62 13.21
CA GLU A 28 3.37 2.50 11.99
C GLU A 28 4.44 1.41 12.07
N MET A 29 4.76 0.91 13.28
CA MET A 29 5.75 -0.15 13.45
C MET A 29 5.38 -1.39 12.62
N PRO A 30 6.38 -2.08 12.05
CA PRO A 30 6.11 -3.31 11.32
C PRO A 30 5.48 -4.37 12.22
N ARG A 31 4.76 -5.28 11.59
CA ARG A 31 4.30 -6.52 12.19
C ARG A 31 5.37 -7.56 11.98
N TYR A 32 5.94 -8.05 13.09
CA TYR A 32 6.72 -9.27 13.11
C TYR A 32 5.75 -10.46 13.08
N GLY A 33 6.04 -11.47 12.24
CA GLY A 33 5.14 -12.59 11.95
C GLY A 33 4.50 -12.55 10.56
N PRO A 34 3.58 -13.48 10.26
CA PRO A 34 2.89 -13.53 8.97
C PRO A 34 2.02 -12.30 8.77
N PHE A 35 2.04 -11.73 7.56
CA PHE A 35 1.19 -10.60 7.22
C PHE A 35 -0.28 -11.04 7.27
N ARG A 36 -1.08 -10.40 8.13
CA ARG A 36 -2.52 -10.65 8.27
C ARG A 36 -3.31 -9.43 7.78
N PRO A 37 -4.35 -9.62 6.94
CA PRO A 37 -4.83 -10.91 6.41
C PRO A 37 -3.89 -11.51 5.35
N ALA A 38 -3.87 -12.84 5.22
CA ALA A 38 -3.02 -13.54 4.24
C ALA A 38 -3.49 -13.33 2.80
N ARG A 39 -4.77 -13.02 2.62
CA ARG A 39 -5.40 -12.75 1.32
C ARG A 39 -6.05 -11.36 1.33
N PRO A 40 -6.25 -10.74 0.16
CA PRO A 40 -7.03 -9.51 0.06
C PRO A 40 -8.43 -9.70 0.62
N ASP A 41 -8.98 -8.67 1.25
CA ASP A 41 -10.34 -8.69 1.77
C ASP A 41 -11.34 -8.60 0.60
N PRO A 42 -12.17 -9.64 0.36
CA PRO A 42 -13.14 -9.62 -0.73
C PRO A 42 -14.32 -8.67 -0.48
N HIS A 43 -14.55 -8.24 0.76
CA HIS A 43 -15.64 -7.34 1.12
C HIS A 43 -15.23 -5.88 1.18
N PHE A 44 -13.94 -5.57 0.97
CA PHE A 44 -13.47 -4.19 0.95
C PHE A 44 -14.14 -3.41 -0.19
N ARG A 45 -14.81 -2.31 0.13
CA ARG A 45 -15.44 -1.38 -0.83
C ARG A 45 -14.81 0.01 -0.73
N LEU A 46 -14.72 0.70 -1.87
CA LEU A 46 -14.26 2.09 -1.92
C LEU A 46 -15.38 3.06 -1.52
N LEU A 47 -16.61 2.75 -1.94
CA LEU A 47 -17.82 3.45 -1.52
C LEU A 47 -18.55 2.60 -0.48
N ASP A 48 -18.94 3.26 0.60
CA ASP A 48 -19.79 2.67 1.63
C ASP A 48 -21.24 2.66 1.13
N PRO A 49 -21.91 1.50 1.02
CA PRO A 49 -23.27 1.40 0.50
C PRO A 49 -24.25 2.34 1.19
N ASP A 50 -24.15 2.48 2.51
CA ASP A 50 -25.05 3.33 3.29
C ASP A 50 -24.85 4.82 2.95
N GLN A 51 -23.61 5.22 2.66
CA GLN A 51 -23.29 6.57 2.25
C GLN A 51 -23.72 6.83 0.80
N LEU A 52 -23.59 5.83 -0.07
CA LEU A 52 -24.07 5.92 -1.44
C LEU A 52 -25.59 6.14 -1.45
N GLU A 53 -26.35 5.34 -0.70
CA GLU A 53 -27.80 5.50 -0.57
C GLU A 53 -28.19 6.88 -0.06
N HIS A 54 -27.46 7.40 0.93
CA HIS A 54 -27.71 8.73 1.45
C HIS A 54 -27.48 9.83 0.40
N VAL A 55 -26.44 9.70 -0.43
CA VAL A 55 -26.15 10.63 -1.53
C VAL A 55 -27.19 10.52 -2.66
N LEU A 56 -27.77 9.34 -2.88
CA LEU A 56 -28.80 9.10 -3.90
C LEU A 56 -30.23 9.43 -3.43
N GLN A 57 -30.39 10.03 -2.25
CA GLN A 57 -31.69 10.52 -1.79
C GLN A 57 -32.18 11.67 -2.67
N GLY A 58 -33.38 11.53 -3.24
CA GLY A 58 -33.98 12.52 -4.14
C GLY A 58 -33.54 12.43 -5.61
N VAL A 59 -32.63 11.51 -5.95
CA VAL A 59 -32.26 11.21 -7.34
C VAL A 59 -33.38 10.39 -8.01
N PRO A 60 -33.73 10.62 -9.29
CA PRO A 60 -34.70 9.80 -10.01
C PRO A 60 -34.34 8.31 -9.98
N GLU A 61 -35.34 7.44 -9.82
CA GLU A 61 -35.12 6.00 -9.65
C GLU A 61 -34.34 5.36 -10.81
N VAL A 62 -34.57 5.83 -12.05
CA VAL A 62 -33.82 5.36 -13.23
C VAL A 62 -32.32 5.63 -13.09
N VAL A 63 -31.93 6.83 -12.64
CA VAL A 63 -30.52 7.22 -12.48
C VAL A 63 -29.90 6.48 -11.29
N ARG A 64 -30.68 6.27 -10.22
CA ARG A 64 -30.25 5.46 -9.08
C ARG A 64 -29.88 4.03 -9.53
N GLN A 65 -30.75 3.38 -10.31
CA GLN A 65 -30.50 2.03 -10.83
C GLN A 65 -29.25 1.98 -11.72
N GLU A 66 -29.07 2.94 -12.63
CA GLU A 66 -27.86 3.03 -13.45
C GLU A 66 -26.59 3.11 -12.60
N ILE A 67 -26.60 3.91 -11.52
CA ILE A 67 -25.45 4.06 -10.63
C ILE A 67 -25.16 2.75 -9.87
N HIS A 68 -26.19 2.03 -9.42
CA HIS A 68 -25.98 0.72 -8.78
C HIS A 68 -25.37 -0.29 -9.74
N GLU A 69 -25.89 -0.38 -10.98
CA GLU A 69 -25.31 -1.26 -11.99
C GLU A 69 -23.85 -0.92 -12.29
N ASP A 70 -23.52 0.37 -12.34
CA ASP A 70 -22.16 0.84 -12.57
C ASP A 70 -21.24 0.49 -11.39
N VAL A 71 -21.72 0.65 -10.15
CA VAL A 71 -20.97 0.27 -8.94
C VAL A 71 -20.73 -1.23 -8.92
N ASP A 72 -21.74 -2.05 -9.21
CA ASP A 72 -21.61 -3.51 -9.25
C ASP A 72 -20.62 -3.97 -10.32
N TYR A 73 -20.68 -3.34 -11.50
CA TYR A 73 -19.71 -3.61 -12.56
C TYR A 73 -18.27 -3.24 -12.15
N LEU A 74 -18.10 -2.09 -11.48
CA LEU A 74 -16.82 -1.65 -10.94
C LEU A 74 -16.29 -2.58 -9.83
N GLU A 75 -17.17 -3.17 -9.02
CA GLU A 75 -16.77 -4.16 -8.01
C GLU A 75 -16.10 -5.38 -8.66
N TYR A 76 -16.67 -5.83 -9.77
CA TYR A 76 -16.19 -6.99 -10.50
C TYR A 76 -14.86 -6.71 -11.24
N GLU A 77 -14.81 -5.64 -12.03
CA GLU A 77 -13.66 -5.37 -12.91
C GLU A 77 -12.50 -4.68 -12.18
N VAL A 78 -12.78 -3.57 -11.49
CA VAL A 78 -11.75 -2.68 -10.97
C VAL A 78 -11.38 -3.06 -9.55
N LEU A 79 -12.38 -3.27 -8.69
CA LEU A 79 -12.17 -3.40 -7.25
C LEU A 79 -11.44 -4.70 -6.91
N ARG A 80 -11.70 -5.79 -7.64
CA ARG A 80 -10.92 -7.04 -7.52
C ARG A 80 -9.42 -6.79 -7.69
N LEU A 81 -9.03 -6.07 -8.73
CA LEU A 81 -7.62 -5.75 -9.01
C LEU A 81 -7.05 -4.78 -7.98
N PHE A 82 -7.84 -3.77 -7.60
CA PHE A 82 -7.46 -2.81 -6.55
C PHE A 82 -7.13 -3.52 -5.24
N ARG A 83 -8.01 -4.43 -4.79
CA ARG A 83 -7.87 -5.18 -3.54
C ARG A 83 -6.55 -5.94 -3.51
N GLU A 84 -6.23 -6.62 -4.61
CA GLU A 84 -4.97 -7.36 -4.73
C GLU A 84 -3.75 -6.43 -4.69
N ARG A 85 -3.78 -5.31 -5.41
CA ARG A 85 -2.65 -4.37 -5.46
C ARG A 85 -2.43 -3.64 -4.14
N ASP A 86 -3.50 -3.18 -3.49
CA ASP A 86 -3.41 -2.54 -2.16
C ASP A 86 -2.87 -3.51 -1.10
N HIS A 87 -3.34 -4.78 -1.13
CA HIS A 87 -2.85 -5.83 -0.24
C HIS A 87 -1.36 -6.09 -0.43
N ARG A 88 -0.93 -6.32 -1.68
CA ARG A 88 0.50 -6.53 -2.01
C ARG A 88 1.35 -5.32 -1.63
N ALA A 89 0.88 -4.11 -1.89
CA ALA A 89 1.59 -2.89 -1.50
C ALA A 89 1.85 -2.86 0.02
N LYS A 90 0.85 -3.13 0.84
CA LYS A 90 1.01 -3.16 2.31
C LYS A 90 1.91 -4.27 2.81
N MET A 91 1.83 -5.45 2.19
CA MET A 91 2.72 -6.54 2.51
C MET A 91 4.19 -6.13 2.29
N GLN A 92 4.48 -5.49 1.15
CA GLN A 92 5.83 -5.02 0.83
C GLN A 92 6.26 -3.84 1.71
N GLN A 93 5.35 -2.93 2.05
CA GLN A 93 5.61 -1.86 3.02
C GLN A 93 6.02 -2.44 4.38
N ASN A 94 5.31 -3.47 4.86
CA ASN A 94 5.67 -4.14 6.11
C ASN A 94 7.02 -4.86 6.02
N ARG A 95 7.33 -5.49 4.88
CA ARG A 95 8.64 -6.12 4.63
C ARG A 95 9.77 -5.10 4.67
N TYR A 96 9.59 -3.96 3.99
CA TYR A 96 10.55 -2.86 3.98
C TYR A 96 10.80 -2.30 5.40
N ARG A 97 9.73 -1.99 6.14
CA ARG A 97 9.85 -1.49 7.52
C ARG A 97 10.57 -2.45 8.46
N ARG A 98 10.36 -3.77 8.31
CA ARG A 98 11.11 -4.79 9.07
C ARG A 98 12.61 -4.74 8.75
N GLN A 99 12.98 -4.64 7.48
CA GLN A 99 14.39 -4.54 7.09
C GLN A 99 15.03 -3.28 7.68
N GLN A 100 14.35 -2.12 7.58
CA GLN A 100 14.84 -0.87 8.16
C GLN A 100 15.09 -0.98 9.67
N ILE A 101 14.15 -1.57 10.42
CA ILE A 101 14.32 -1.73 11.87
C ILE A 101 15.43 -2.73 12.19
N ASN A 102 15.58 -3.81 11.43
CA ASN A 102 16.70 -4.72 11.63
C ASN A 102 18.05 -4.01 11.40
N PHE A 103 18.18 -3.18 10.36
CA PHE A 103 19.38 -2.38 10.15
C PHE A 103 19.61 -1.36 11.26
N LEU A 104 18.57 -0.68 11.72
CA LEU A 104 18.67 0.26 12.83
C LEU A 104 19.14 -0.44 14.11
N LEU A 105 18.59 -1.61 14.42
CA LEU A 105 19.02 -2.40 15.58
C LEU A 105 20.48 -2.83 15.47
N LEU A 106 20.91 -3.30 14.31
CA LEU A 106 22.32 -3.67 14.08
C LEU A 106 23.25 -2.46 14.18
N ALA A 107 22.84 -1.30 13.65
CA ALA A 107 23.61 -0.06 13.78
C ALA A 107 23.77 0.35 15.25
N ILE A 108 22.69 0.32 16.04
CA ILE A 108 22.73 0.61 17.48
C ILE A 108 23.68 -0.37 18.19
N LEU A 109 23.57 -1.66 17.92
CA LEU A 109 24.46 -2.68 18.51
C LEU A 109 25.92 -2.44 18.11
N SER A 110 26.19 -2.11 16.84
CA SER A 110 27.52 -1.77 16.35
C SER A 110 28.10 -0.57 17.11
N THR A 111 27.32 0.48 17.29
CA THR A 111 27.75 1.68 18.04
C THR A 111 28.03 1.38 19.51
N LEU A 112 27.19 0.56 20.16
CA LEU A 112 27.42 0.12 21.54
C LEU A 112 28.70 -0.70 21.66
N VAL A 113 28.93 -1.66 20.76
CA VAL A 113 30.13 -2.50 20.76
C VAL A 113 31.38 -1.65 20.52
N GLY A 114 31.37 -0.73 19.55
CA GLY A 114 32.49 0.17 19.30
C GLY A 114 32.80 1.07 20.50
N SER A 115 31.77 1.55 21.20
CA SER A 115 31.93 2.32 22.43
C SER A 115 32.56 1.48 23.56
N LEU A 116 32.15 0.23 23.71
CA LEU A 116 32.72 -0.70 24.69
C LEU A 116 34.16 -1.10 24.34
N GLN A 117 34.49 -1.29 23.07
CA GLN A 117 35.87 -1.52 22.63
C GLN A 117 36.78 -0.37 23.07
N LEU A 118 36.35 0.88 22.83
CA LEU A 118 37.14 2.06 23.22
C LEU A 118 37.42 2.09 24.74
N ILE A 119 36.45 1.74 25.56
CA ILE A 119 36.61 1.65 27.02
C ILE A 119 37.50 0.46 27.41
N ALA A 120 37.33 -0.70 26.76
CA ALA A 120 38.12 -1.90 27.04
C ALA A 120 39.61 -1.72 26.70
N LEU A 121 39.94 -0.93 25.68
CA LEU A 121 41.33 -0.62 25.33
C LEU A 121 42.11 0.00 26.50
N SER A 122 41.47 0.83 27.32
CA SER A 122 42.12 1.50 28.46
C SER A 122 42.01 0.74 29.77
N THR A 123 40.93 -0.02 29.96
CA THR A 123 40.62 -0.67 31.25
C THR A 123 40.99 -2.15 31.29
N GLN A 124 40.66 -2.91 30.24
CA GLN A 124 40.79 -4.38 30.21
C GLN A 124 41.17 -4.86 28.80
N PRO A 125 42.43 -4.67 28.37
CA PRO A 125 42.87 -4.96 27.00
C PRO A 125 42.67 -6.42 26.58
N GLN A 126 42.69 -7.34 27.54
CA GLN A 126 42.50 -8.77 27.31
C GLN A 126 41.10 -9.12 26.76
N GLN A 127 40.09 -8.26 26.97
CA GLN A 127 38.73 -8.47 26.45
C GLN A 127 38.53 -7.91 25.04
N MET A 128 39.46 -7.12 24.52
CA MET A 128 39.37 -6.50 23.19
C MET A 128 39.08 -7.53 22.07
N PRO A 129 39.72 -8.72 22.03
CA PRO A 129 39.41 -9.73 21.02
C PRO A 129 37.95 -10.19 21.02
N VAL A 130 37.31 -10.25 22.19
CA VAL A 130 35.90 -10.66 22.33
C VAL A 130 35.00 -9.62 21.68
N PHE A 131 35.21 -8.33 21.96
CA PHE A 131 34.42 -7.27 21.35
C PHE A 131 34.67 -7.15 19.85
N ALA A 132 35.91 -7.29 19.39
CA ALA A 132 36.24 -7.35 17.95
C ALA A 132 35.55 -8.51 17.24
N PHE A 133 35.46 -9.68 17.89
CA PHE A 133 34.70 -10.81 17.37
C PHE A 133 33.20 -10.49 17.26
N ILE A 134 32.60 -9.90 18.30
CA ILE A 134 31.19 -9.49 18.27
C ILE A 134 30.92 -8.49 17.14
N GLU A 135 31.78 -7.48 16.97
CA GLU A 135 31.68 -6.50 15.88
C GLU A 135 31.75 -7.17 14.50
N THR A 136 32.64 -8.15 14.34
CA THR A 136 32.75 -8.93 13.11
C THR A 136 31.46 -9.69 12.82
N VAL A 137 30.84 -10.30 13.84
CA VAL A 137 29.55 -10.99 13.70
C VAL A 137 28.43 -10.01 13.31
N ILE A 138 28.36 -8.83 13.94
CA ILE A 138 27.38 -7.79 13.59
C ILE A 138 27.57 -7.32 12.14
N SER A 139 28.83 -7.12 11.72
CA SER A 139 29.18 -6.72 10.36
C SER A 139 28.75 -7.79 9.34
N LEU A 140 29.00 -9.06 9.65
CA LEU A 140 28.58 -10.19 8.80
C LEU A 140 27.06 -10.29 8.69
N LEU A 141 26.33 -10.12 9.80
CA LEU A 141 24.87 -10.10 9.81
C LEU A 141 24.31 -8.92 9.00
N THR A 142 24.94 -7.75 9.10
CA THR A 142 24.57 -6.56 8.32
C THR A 142 24.76 -6.80 6.82
N ALA A 143 25.92 -7.32 6.43
CA ALA A 143 26.20 -7.68 5.04
C ALA A 143 25.23 -8.75 4.51
N PHE A 144 24.92 -9.76 5.32
CA PHE A 144 23.93 -10.79 4.98
C PHE A 144 22.54 -10.20 4.76
N LEU A 145 22.05 -9.34 5.65
CA LEU A 145 20.76 -8.68 5.48
C LEU A 145 20.72 -7.80 4.23
N ALA A 146 21.80 -7.08 3.93
CA ALA A 146 21.92 -6.28 2.71
C ALA A 146 21.85 -7.16 1.46
N ALA A 147 22.57 -8.29 1.44
CA ALA A 147 22.56 -9.24 0.34
C ALA A 147 21.18 -9.88 0.11
N VAL A 148 20.48 -10.28 1.19
CA VAL A 148 19.13 -10.84 1.10
C VAL A 148 18.10 -9.77 0.69
N GLY A 149 18.27 -8.53 1.14
CA GLY A 149 17.40 -7.42 0.80
C GLY A 149 17.51 -6.95 -0.65
N GLY A 150 18.70 -7.07 -1.26
CA GLY A 150 18.98 -6.53 -2.60
C GLY A 150 18.38 -7.30 -3.78
N ARG A 151 17.95 -8.56 -3.61
CA ARG A 151 17.43 -9.38 -4.72
C ARG A 151 16.11 -8.85 -5.30
N GLU A 152 15.28 -8.28 -4.46
CA GLU A 152 13.99 -7.70 -4.83
C GLU A 152 13.69 -6.53 -3.87
N PRO A 153 13.98 -5.28 -4.26
CA PRO A 153 13.83 -4.14 -3.37
C PRO A 153 12.35 -3.96 -2.98
N PRO A 154 11.96 -4.20 -1.71
CA PRO A 154 10.55 -4.17 -1.32
C PRO A 154 9.96 -2.76 -1.42
N GLN A 155 10.80 -1.73 -1.36
CA GLN A 155 10.37 -0.34 -1.56
C GLN A 155 9.85 -0.11 -2.98
N GLU A 156 10.55 -0.57 -4.00
CA GLU A 156 10.11 -0.43 -5.39
C GLU A 156 8.82 -1.21 -5.63
N GLN A 157 8.74 -2.45 -5.13
CA GLN A 157 7.52 -3.24 -5.24
C GLN A 157 6.34 -2.60 -4.51
N TRP A 158 6.57 -1.99 -3.35
CA TRP A 158 5.56 -1.20 -2.65
C TRP A 158 5.09 -0.02 -3.50
N LEU A 159 6.01 0.79 -4.02
CA LEU A 159 5.68 1.96 -4.85
C LEU A 159 4.91 1.57 -6.10
N LEU A 160 5.34 0.51 -6.80
CA LEU A 160 4.67 0.03 -8.01
C LEU A 160 3.24 -0.45 -7.74
N ASN A 161 3.04 -1.29 -6.71
CA ASN A 161 1.70 -1.76 -6.38
C ASN A 161 0.82 -0.63 -5.83
N ARG A 162 1.39 0.30 -5.07
CA ARG A 162 0.68 1.47 -4.54
C ARG A 162 0.22 2.38 -5.66
N ARG A 163 1.10 2.69 -6.62
CA ARG A 163 0.78 3.48 -7.81
C ARG A 163 -0.37 2.84 -8.59
N ARG A 164 -0.29 1.55 -8.90
CA ARG A 164 -1.36 0.82 -9.61
C ARG A 164 -2.68 0.84 -8.85
N ALA A 165 -2.65 0.68 -7.52
CA ALA A 165 -3.85 0.75 -6.70
C ALA A 165 -4.47 2.16 -6.74
N GLU A 166 -3.67 3.22 -6.66
CA GLU A 166 -4.17 4.59 -6.78
C GLU A 166 -4.69 4.91 -8.19
N GLU A 167 -4.03 4.41 -9.25
CA GLU A 167 -4.51 4.54 -10.63
C GLU A 167 -5.86 3.82 -10.81
N LEU A 168 -6.02 2.60 -10.29
CA LEU A 168 -7.30 1.88 -10.31
C LEU A 168 -8.39 2.63 -9.51
N ARG A 169 -8.04 3.19 -8.36
CA ARG A 169 -8.99 4.02 -7.57
C ARG A 169 -9.39 5.27 -8.34
N ARG A 170 -8.46 5.95 -8.99
CA ARG A 170 -8.76 7.10 -9.84
C ARG A 170 -9.68 6.70 -10.98
N GLU A 171 -9.41 5.59 -11.64
CA GLU A 171 -10.21 5.07 -12.75
C GLU A 171 -11.63 4.71 -12.29
N TYR A 172 -11.77 4.12 -11.10
CA TYR A 172 -13.05 3.84 -10.46
C TYR A 172 -13.93 5.10 -10.35
N PHE A 173 -13.38 6.18 -9.79
CA PHE A 173 -14.14 7.42 -9.65
C PHE A 173 -14.35 8.12 -11.00
N ARG A 174 -13.36 8.08 -11.90
CA ARG A 174 -13.46 8.66 -13.25
C ARG A 174 -14.64 8.08 -14.04
N PHE A 175 -14.85 6.75 -13.93
CA PHE A 175 -15.99 6.06 -14.55
C PHE A 175 -17.33 6.50 -13.95
N LEU A 176 -17.43 6.55 -12.61
CA LEU A 176 -18.65 6.98 -11.93
C LEU A 176 -19.03 8.43 -12.24
N THR A 177 -18.05 9.32 -12.30
CA THR A 177 -18.28 10.75 -12.59
C THR A 177 -18.43 11.04 -14.08
N ARG A 178 -18.40 10.02 -14.95
CA ARG A 178 -18.48 10.13 -16.41
C ARG A 178 -17.55 11.22 -16.97
N VAL A 179 -16.31 11.27 -16.47
CA VAL A 179 -15.28 12.19 -16.97
C VAL A 179 -14.61 11.55 -18.20
N PRO A 180 -14.11 12.32 -19.20
CA PRO A 180 -13.41 11.77 -20.36
C PRO A 180 -12.44 10.68 -19.95
N PRO A 181 -12.39 9.51 -20.62
CA PRO A 181 -13.03 9.18 -21.90
C PRO A 181 -14.45 8.59 -21.78
N TYR A 182 -15.12 8.71 -20.62
CA TYR A 182 -16.41 8.06 -20.36
C TYR A 182 -17.63 8.97 -20.56
N ASP A 183 -17.42 10.25 -20.85
CA ASP A 183 -18.44 11.25 -21.11
C ASP A 183 -19.13 11.04 -22.47
N GLU A 184 -18.35 10.68 -23.50
CA GLU A 184 -18.84 10.53 -24.87
C GLU A 184 -19.38 9.12 -25.19
N ILE A 185 -19.04 8.12 -24.37
CA ILE A 185 -19.30 6.71 -24.67
C ILE A 185 -20.35 6.14 -23.70
N GLY A 186 -21.42 5.57 -24.25
CA GLY A 186 -22.52 4.97 -23.49
C GLY A 186 -22.48 3.45 -23.40
N GLY A 187 -23.25 2.91 -22.45
CA GLY A 187 -23.63 1.49 -22.38
C GLY A 187 -22.45 0.50 -22.39
N TYR A 188 -22.55 -0.52 -23.25
CA TYR A 188 -21.58 -1.62 -23.31
C TYR A 188 -20.17 -1.17 -23.68
N GLN A 189 -20.02 -0.22 -24.61
CA GLN A 189 -18.71 0.28 -25.03
C GLN A 189 -17.97 0.96 -23.88
N ARG A 190 -18.70 1.69 -23.01
CA ARG A 190 -18.14 2.32 -21.81
C ARG A 190 -17.57 1.28 -20.85
N ARG A 191 -18.33 0.21 -20.61
CA ARG A 191 -17.95 -0.92 -19.75
C ARG A 191 -16.72 -1.65 -20.32
N MET A 192 -16.71 -1.93 -21.62
CA MET A 192 -15.57 -2.56 -22.30
C MET A 192 -14.30 -1.71 -22.21
N LEU A 193 -14.40 -0.39 -22.40
CA LEU A 193 -13.28 0.53 -22.26
C LEU A 193 -12.72 0.54 -20.83
N LEU A 194 -13.60 0.52 -19.81
CA LEU A 194 -13.18 0.41 -18.42
C LEU A 194 -12.42 -0.88 -18.15
N ALA A 195 -12.92 -2.03 -18.59
CA ALA A 195 -12.27 -3.32 -18.40
C ALA A 195 -10.88 -3.36 -19.05
N GLN A 196 -10.77 -2.82 -20.28
CA GLN A 196 -9.49 -2.69 -20.97
C GLN A 196 -8.50 -1.82 -20.16
N ARG A 197 -8.92 -0.62 -19.75
CA ARG A 197 -8.07 0.31 -19.01
C ARG A 197 -7.65 -0.24 -17.64
N ALA A 198 -8.56 -0.90 -16.94
CA ALA A 198 -8.26 -1.58 -15.68
C ALA A 198 -7.20 -2.69 -15.86
N ALA A 199 -7.30 -3.46 -16.95
CA ALA A 199 -6.30 -4.47 -17.30
C ALA A 199 -4.94 -3.86 -17.66
N GLU A 200 -4.91 -2.75 -18.40
CA GLU A 200 -3.70 -1.99 -18.74
C GLU A 200 -3.00 -1.46 -17.48
N ILE A 201 -3.73 -0.78 -16.59
CA ILE A 201 -3.21 -0.29 -15.30
C ILE A 201 -2.65 -1.46 -14.47
N ASN A 202 -3.36 -2.60 -14.42
CA ASN A 202 -2.92 -3.75 -13.66
C ASN A 202 -1.62 -4.37 -14.22
N ARG A 203 -1.40 -4.30 -15.54
CA ARG A 203 -0.14 -4.64 -16.19
C ARG A 203 0.95 -3.60 -15.96
N GLY A 204 0.61 -2.41 -15.48
CA GLY A 204 1.52 -1.28 -15.26
C GLY A 204 1.74 -0.43 -16.50
N LEU A 205 0.83 -0.52 -17.48
CA LEU A 205 0.80 0.35 -18.64
C LEU A 205 -0.02 1.59 -18.30
N GLN A 206 0.38 2.75 -18.81
CA GLN A 206 -0.49 3.92 -18.74
C GLN A 206 -1.62 3.74 -19.74
N PRO A 207 -2.89 3.77 -19.28
CA PRO A 207 -4.01 3.59 -20.18
C PRO A 207 -4.08 4.76 -21.15
N ARG A 208 -4.18 4.46 -22.44
CA ARG A 208 -4.20 5.48 -23.50
C ARG A 208 -5.44 6.35 -23.32
N ASP A 209 -5.26 7.66 -23.23
CA ASP A 209 -6.37 8.58 -23.38
C ASP A 209 -6.68 8.67 -24.88
N ALA A 210 -7.92 8.33 -25.27
CA ALA A 210 -8.33 8.31 -26.67
C ALA A 210 -8.08 9.65 -27.39
N ALA A 211 -7.98 10.75 -26.65
CA ALA A 211 -7.73 12.09 -27.16
C ALA A 211 -6.31 12.33 -27.72
N THR A 212 -5.31 11.52 -27.38
CA THR A 212 -3.90 11.80 -27.79
C THR A 212 -3.48 11.11 -29.11
N GLY A 213 -4.39 10.38 -29.76
CA GLY A 213 -4.10 9.63 -31.00
C GLY A 213 -4.44 10.34 -32.31
N ALA A 214 -4.97 11.57 -32.28
CA ALA A 214 -5.50 12.25 -33.47
C ALA A 214 -4.64 13.42 -33.98
N THR A 215 -3.41 13.57 -33.48
CA THR A 215 -2.47 14.61 -33.94
C THR A 215 -1.11 13.99 -34.27
N THR A 216 -1.05 13.28 -35.40
CA THR A 216 0.18 13.02 -36.17
C THR A 216 -0.17 12.98 -37.64
#